data_AF-A0AAC8ZQL8-F1
#
_entry.id   AF-A0AAC8ZQL8-F1
#
_cell.length_a   1.000
_cell.length_b   1.000
_cell.length_c   1.000
_cell.angle_alpha   90.00
_cell.angle_beta   90.00
_cell.angle_gamma   90.00
#
_symmetry.space_group_name_H-M   'P 1'
#
loop_
_entity.id
_entity.type
_entity.pdbx_description
1 polymer ?
#
loop_
_entity_poly.entity_id
_entity_poly.type
_entity_poly.pdbx_seq_one_letter_code
_entity_poly.pdbx_strand_id
1 'polypeptide(L)'
;MFTINLVSGITKTRVMSGAFAATLMAFSFSSWALNGPACNVPQPGGEAAWAAAQDNAGGHLDKCHIDITDDKLRQRVQSGYTGCRKTGTASTWLNAEVMWKTVGGAIQEFCREPEPTDNFVILEPQMEGSASDIVGRGYRKSGFFNIKGDGKALVIMLRKNDKWHVLTGYPQ
;
A
#
# COMPACT_ATOMS: atom_id res chain seq x y z
N MET A 1 -14.52 -17.88 81.68
CA MET A 1 -13.43 -18.21 80.74
C MET A 1 -13.63 -17.35 79.50
N PHE A 2 -12.68 -16.46 79.23
CA PHE A 2 -12.47 -15.54 78.10
C PHE A 2 -13.60 -14.61 77.57
N THR A 3 -13.40 -13.32 77.87
CA THR A 3 -13.82 -12.12 77.13
C THR A 3 -12.90 -11.87 75.92
N ILE A 4 -13.39 -11.17 74.87
CA ILE A 4 -12.78 -10.01 74.16
C ILE A 4 -13.41 -9.79 72.74
N ASN A 5 -14.14 -8.68 72.63
CA ASN A 5 -14.21 -7.57 71.66
C ASN A 5 -14.33 -7.72 70.10
N LEU A 6 -15.26 -6.88 69.62
CA LEU A 6 -15.38 -6.15 68.34
C LEU A 6 -14.09 -5.90 67.55
N VAL A 7 -14.17 -6.03 66.22
CA VAL A 7 -13.64 -5.11 65.16
C VAL A 7 -14.45 -5.37 63.87
N SER A 8 -15.36 -4.48 63.45
CA SER A 8 -15.23 -3.44 62.41
C SER A 8 -14.78 -3.91 61.00
N GLY A 9 -15.67 -3.66 60.01
CA GLY A 9 -15.31 -3.15 58.68
C GLY A 9 -14.79 -4.14 57.62
N ILE A 10 -15.49 -4.20 56.48
CA ILE A 10 -15.02 -3.70 55.18
C ILE A 10 -16.02 -4.15 54.09
N THR A 11 -16.65 -3.14 53.47
CA THR A 11 -17.35 -3.16 52.19
C THR A 11 -16.46 -3.69 51.07
N LYS A 12 -16.97 -4.59 50.22
CA LYS A 12 -16.49 -4.76 48.84
C LYS A 12 -17.64 -4.90 47.86
N THR A 13 -18.05 -3.74 47.36
CA THR A 13 -18.72 -3.55 46.07
C THR A 13 -17.85 -4.15 44.96
N ARG A 14 -18.40 -5.07 44.15
CA ARG A 14 -17.87 -5.34 42.80
C ARG A 14 -19.00 -5.31 41.79
N VAL A 15 -19.26 -4.08 41.35
CA VAL A 15 -19.58 -3.66 39.98
C VAL A 15 -20.13 -4.75 39.07
N MET A 16 -21.45 -4.76 38.88
CA MET A 16 -22.07 -5.20 37.62
C MET A 16 -21.67 -4.20 36.53
N SER A 17 -20.54 -4.43 35.88
CA SER A 17 -20.18 -3.74 34.65
C SER A 17 -20.79 -4.51 33.49
N GLY A 18 -21.80 -3.90 32.86
CA GLY A 18 -22.53 -4.43 31.73
C GLY A 18 -21.61 -4.95 30.64
N ALA A 19 -21.97 -6.12 30.11
CA ALA A 19 -21.49 -6.60 28.85
C ALA A 19 -22.00 -5.64 27.76
N PHE A 20 -21.24 -4.58 27.49
CA PHE A 20 -21.39 -3.84 26.26
C PHE A 20 -21.01 -4.81 25.14
N ALA A 21 -22.02 -5.20 24.38
CA ALA A 21 -21.87 -5.86 23.10
C ALA A 21 -20.93 -5.04 22.24
N ALA A 22 -19.66 -5.45 22.20
CA ALA A 22 -18.75 -5.06 21.15
C ALA A 22 -19.29 -5.73 19.88
N THR A 23 -20.15 -4.98 19.20
CA THR A 23 -20.63 -5.27 17.85
C THR A 23 -19.39 -5.65 17.03
N LEU A 24 -19.26 -6.93 16.70
CA LEU A 24 -18.34 -7.39 15.68
C LEU A 24 -18.67 -6.58 14.42
N MET A 25 -17.88 -5.55 14.12
CA MET A 25 -17.73 -5.12 12.74
C MET A 25 -16.95 -6.23 12.04
N ALA A 26 -17.66 -7.29 11.69
CA ALA A 26 -17.23 -8.22 10.66
C ALA A 26 -17.30 -7.44 9.35
N PHE A 27 -16.28 -6.63 9.09
CA PHE A 27 -16.05 -6.07 7.77
C PHE A 27 -15.92 -7.26 6.83
N SER A 28 -16.82 -7.32 5.86
CA SER A 28 -16.85 -8.30 4.79
C SER A 28 -15.59 -8.15 3.91
N PHE A 29 -14.46 -8.68 4.38
CA PHE A 29 -13.21 -8.77 3.61
C PHE A 29 -13.22 -9.95 2.63
N SER A 30 -14.29 -10.76 2.63
CA SER A 30 -14.32 -12.09 2.03
C SER A 30 -14.34 -12.10 0.50
N SER A 31 -14.74 -11.00 -0.16
CA SER A 31 -14.80 -10.96 -1.63
C SER A 31 -13.54 -10.43 -2.31
N TRP A 32 -12.65 -9.72 -1.60
CA TRP A 32 -11.49 -9.05 -2.21
C TRP A 32 -10.20 -9.85 -2.04
N ALA A 33 -10.10 -10.63 -0.96
CA ALA A 33 -8.99 -11.54 -0.70
C ALA A 33 -8.85 -12.68 -1.74
N LEU A 34 -9.93 -12.96 -2.47
CA LEU A 34 -9.94 -13.94 -3.56
C LEU A 34 -9.24 -13.41 -4.82
N ASN A 35 -9.28 -12.09 -5.05
CA ASN A 35 -8.74 -11.45 -6.25
C ASN A 35 -7.23 -11.17 -6.17
N GLY A 36 -6.58 -11.43 -5.02
CA GLY A 36 -5.14 -11.32 -4.85
C GLY A 36 -4.66 -10.08 -4.08
N PRO A 37 -3.35 -9.98 -3.82
CA PRO A 37 -2.77 -8.92 -2.97
C PRO A 37 -2.99 -7.51 -3.52
N ALA A 38 -3.14 -7.31 -4.83
CA ALA A 38 -3.44 -5.98 -5.36
C ALA A 38 -4.81 -5.46 -4.86
N CYS A 39 -5.79 -6.37 -4.74
CA CYS A 39 -7.16 -6.05 -4.35
C CYS A 39 -7.37 -6.04 -2.83
N ASN A 40 -6.35 -6.37 -2.04
CA ASN A 40 -6.38 -6.22 -0.58
C ASN A 40 -6.13 -4.77 -0.17
N VAL A 41 -7.12 -3.89 -0.41
CA VAL A 41 -7.02 -2.44 -0.15
C VAL A 41 -6.42 -2.15 1.24
N PRO A 42 -5.32 -1.38 1.32
CA PRO A 42 -4.73 -1.01 2.60
C PRO A 42 -5.71 -0.18 3.43
N GLN A 43 -5.71 -0.42 4.74
CA GLN A 43 -6.25 0.56 5.69
C GLN A 43 -5.28 1.75 5.78
N PRO A 44 -5.73 2.95 6.20
CA PRO A 44 -4.86 4.10 6.35
C PRO A 44 -3.61 3.78 7.19
N GLY A 45 -2.42 4.04 6.64
CA GLY A 45 -1.12 3.71 7.25
C GLY A 45 -0.62 2.29 6.94
N GLY A 46 -1.38 1.49 6.20
CA GLY A 46 -1.02 0.13 5.77
C GLY A 46 -0.42 0.03 4.38
N GLU A 47 -0.22 1.15 3.69
CA GLU A 47 0.16 1.22 2.27
C GLU A 47 1.56 0.62 2.02
N ALA A 48 2.51 0.82 2.95
CA ALA A 48 3.83 0.22 2.86
C ALA A 48 3.78 -1.32 2.95
N ALA A 49 2.97 -1.86 3.86
CA ALA A 49 2.76 -3.30 3.97
C ALA A 49 2.05 -3.87 2.74
N TRP A 50 1.08 -3.13 2.19
CA TRP A 50 0.42 -3.48 0.94
C TRP A 50 1.40 -3.51 -0.24
N ALA A 51 2.28 -2.52 -0.37
CA ALA A 51 3.28 -2.47 -1.44
C ALA A 51 4.27 -3.63 -1.34
N ALA A 52 4.79 -3.91 -0.13
CA ALA A 52 5.65 -5.06 0.12
C ALA A 52 4.96 -6.40 -0.20
N ALA A 53 3.64 -6.52 0.02
CA ALA A 53 2.89 -7.72 -0.35
C ALA A 53 2.85 -7.95 -1.87
N GLN A 54 2.94 -6.89 -2.69
CA GLN A 54 3.03 -7.02 -4.14
C GLN A 54 4.38 -7.61 -4.55
N ASP A 55 5.47 -7.15 -3.94
CA ASP A 55 6.81 -7.68 -4.16
C ASP A 55 6.91 -9.16 -3.74
N ASN A 56 6.31 -9.52 -2.62
CA ASN A 56 6.22 -10.91 -2.16
C ASN A 56 5.43 -11.82 -3.13
N ALA A 57 4.51 -11.26 -3.92
CA ALA A 57 3.77 -12.00 -4.94
C ALA A 57 4.55 -12.19 -6.26
N GLY A 58 5.74 -11.59 -6.37
CA GLY A 58 6.58 -11.60 -7.59
C GLY A 58 6.71 -10.24 -8.26
N GLY A 59 6.18 -9.18 -7.64
CA GLY A 59 6.36 -7.80 -8.05
C GLY A 59 7.75 -7.24 -7.76
N HIS A 60 7.92 -5.97 -8.13
CA HIS A 60 9.07 -5.15 -7.82
C HIS A 60 8.66 -3.67 -7.68
N LEU A 61 7.46 -3.46 -7.16
CA LEU A 61 6.86 -2.14 -6.93
C LEU A 61 7.64 -1.41 -5.83
N ASP A 62 7.66 -1.96 -4.62
CA ASP A 62 8.27 -1.32 -3.45
C ASP A 62 9.78 -1.18 -3.67
N LYS A 63 10.43 -2.31 -3.98
CA LYS A 63 11.87 -2.42 -4.19
C LYS A 63 12.45 -1.49 -5.25
N CYS A 64 11.67 -1.14 -6.29
CA CYS A 64 12.18 -0.37 -7.41
C CYS A 64 11.58 1.03 -7.55
N HIS A 65 10.46 1.32 -6.91
CA HIS A 65 9.67 2.52 -7.24
C HIS A 65 9.03 3.22 -6.04
N ILE A 66 9.27 2.79 -4.81
CA ILE A 66 8.81 3.49 -3.59
C ILE A 66 10.01 3.91 -2.76
N ASP A 67 10.06 5.20 -2.38
CA ASP A 67 11.09 5.77 -1.50
C ASP A 67 12.54 5.43 -1.94
N ILE A 68 12.78 5.55 -3.25
CA ILE A 68 14.09 5.23 -3.84
C ILE A 68 14.99 6.46 -3.79
N THR A 69 16.16 6.32 -3.17
CA THR A 69 17.11 7.44 -3.05
C THR A 69 17.63 7.93 -4.41
N ASP A 70 18.04 9.20 -4.45
CA ASP A 70 18.63 9.82 -5.65
C ASP A 70 19.83 9.02 -6.21
N ASP A 71 20.67 8.46 -5.34
CA ASP A 71 21.79 7.60 -5.74
C ASP A 71 21.32 6.28 -6.37
N LYS A 72 20.24 5.69 -5.86
CA LYS A 72 19.64 4.48 -6.44
C LYS A 72 18.94 4.75 -7.77
N LEU A 73 18.27 5.89 -7.92
CA LEU A 73 17.74 6.34 -9.21
C LEU A 73 18.86 6.50 -10.24
N ARG A 74 19.98 7.14 -9.85
CA ARG A 74 21.16 7.28 -10.69
C ARG A 74 21.76 5.93 -11.07
N GLN A 75 21.95 5.05 -10.08
CA GLN A 75 22.44 3.69 -10.30
C GLN A 75 21.55 2.92 -11.27
N ARG A 76 20.22 3.03 -11.13
CA ARG A 76 19.26 2.35 -12.00
C ARG A 76 19.40 2.80 -13.45
N VAL A 77 19.63 4.08 -13.70
CA VAL A 77 19.84 4.58 -15.07
C VAL A 77 21.21 4.18 -15.63
N GLN A 78 22.25 4.13 -14.80
CA GLN A 78 23.61 3.84 -15.24
C GLN A 78 23.84 2.34 -15.51
N SER A 79 23.46 1.49 -14.56
CA SER A 79 23.79 0.06 -14.55
C SER A 79 22.66 -0.86 -14.09
N GLY A 80 21.59 -0.34 -13.47
CA GLY A 80 20.63 -1.19 -12.76
C GLY A 80 21.17 -1.66 -11.41
N TYR A 81 20.35 -2.37 -10.65
CA TYR A 81 20.76 -3.05 -9.42
C TYR A 81 19.91 -4.29 -9.17
N THR A 82 20.24 -5.09 -8.15
CA THR A 82 19.56 -6.35 -7.85
C THR A 82 18.04 -6.19 -7.79
N GLY A 83 17.32 -6.87 -8.69
CA GLY A 83 15.86 -6.83 -8.81
C GLY A 83 15.29 -5.64 -9.58
N CYS A 84 16.10 -4.65 -9.96
CA CYS A 84 15.65 -3.46 -10.70
C CYS A 84 16.54 -3.25 -11.94
N ARG A 85 16.00 -3.58 -13.11
CA ARG A 85 16.73 -3.50 -14.38
C ARG A 85 17.11 -2.06 -14.74
N LYS A 86 18.19 -1.93 -15.53
CA LYS A 86 18.61 -0.67 -16.13
C LYS A 86 17.52 -0.08 -17.03
N THR A 87 17.30 1.22 -16.94
CA THR A 87 16.32 1.96 -17.76
C THR A 87 16.88 3.32 -18.20
N GLY A 88 16.37 3.91 -19.28
CA GLY A 88 16.76 5.26 -19.72
C GLY A 88 16.24 6.38 -18.82
N THR A 89 15.20 6.12 -18.03
CA THR A 89 14.65 7.02 -17.02
C THR A 89 14.12 6.17 -15.86
N ALA A 90 14.51 6.53 -14.64
CA ALA A 90 14.03 5.90 -13.42
C ALA A 90 13.22 6.90 -12.62
N SER A 91 12.09 6.46 -12.08
CA SER A 91 11.24 7.28 -11.20
C SER A 91 10.79 6.48 -9.98
N THR A 92 10.46 7.23 -8.94
CA THR A 92 10.00 6.71 -7.65
C THR A 92 8.91 7.61 -7.08
N TRP A 93 7.97 6.99 -6.37
CA TRP A 93 7.04 7.66 -5.48
C TRP A 93 7.77 8.11 -4.22
N LEU A 94 7.33 9.21 -3.61
CA LEU A 94 7.91 9.66 -2.33
C LEU A 94 7.77 8.59 -1.24
N ASN A 95 6.63 7.90 -1.20
CA ASN A 95 6.38 6.75 -0.35
C ASN A 95 5.12 6.00 -0.84
N ALA A 96 4.79 4.89 -0.17
CA ALA A 96 3.64 4.05 -0.53
C ALA A 96 2.29 4.76 -0.31
N GLU A 97 2.18 5.60 0.71
CA GLU A 97 0.96 6.37 0.99
C GLU A 97 0.66 7.35 -0.15
N VAL A 98 1.67 8.09 -0.61
CA VAL A 98 1.57 9.01 -1.74
C VAL A 98 1.19 8.26 -3.01
N MET A 99 1.84 7.13 -3.32
CA MET A 99 1.43 6.29 -4.45
C MET A 99 -0.05 5.92 -4.34
N TRP A 100 -0.46 5.34 -3.21
CA TRP A 100 -1.82 4.84 -3.04
C TRP A 100 -2.86 5.95 -3.13
N LYS A 101 -2.59 7.10 -2.51
CA LYS A 101 -3.46 8.28 -2.63
C LYS A 101 -3.60 8.77 -4.06
N THR A 102 -2.57 8.59 -4.88
CA THR A 102 -2.52 9.12 -6.24
C THR A 102 -3.04 8.15 -7.31
N VAL A 103 -2.87 6.84 -7.14
CA VAL A 103 -3.28 5.81 -8.14
C VAL A 103 -4.13 4.67 -7.58
N GLY A 104 -4.37 4.64 -6.27
CA GLY A 104 -5.14 3.58 -5.61
C GLY A 104 -6.60 3.50 -6.06
N GLY A 105 -7.18 4.62 -6.51
CA GLY A 105 -8.51 4.64 -7.14
C GLY A 105 -8.59 3.78 -8.39
N ALA A 106 -7.60 3.90 -9.30
CA ALA A 106 -7.53 3.10 -10.52
C ALA A 106 -7.31 1.60 -10.25
N ILE A 107 -6.51 1.26 -9.24
CA ILE A 107 -6.31 -0.14 -8.82
C ILE A 107 -7.61 -0.71 -8.23
N GLN A 108 -8.32 0.07 -7.41
CA GLN A 108 -9.61 -0.33 -6.86
C GLN A 108 -10.66 -0.54 -7.94
N GLU A 109 -10.69 0.32 -8.96
CA GLU A 109 -11.62 0.18 -10.08
C GLU A 109 -11.32 -1.09 -10.87
N PHE A 110 -10.05 -1.33 -11.22
CA PHE A 110 -9.64 -2.60 -11.84
C PHE A 110 -10.08 -3.82 -11.04
N CYS A 111 -9.97 -3.77 -9.71
CA CYS A 111 -10.37 -4.87 -8.82
C CYS A 111 -11.89 -5.07 -8.70
N ARG A 112 -12.72 -4.14 -9.19
CA ARG A 112 -14.19 -4.23 -9.21
C ARG A 112 -14.74 -4.72 -10.55
N GLU A 113 -13.94 -4.68 -11.60
CA GLU A 113 -14.34 -5.16 -12.93
C GLU A 113 -14.46 -6.70 -12.97
N PRO A 114 -15.25 -7.25 -13.92
CA PRO A 114 -15.21 -8.67 -14.22
C PRO A 114 -13.78 -9.11 -14.54
N GLU A 115 -13.39 -10.30 -14.07
CA GLU A 115 -12.00 -10.76 -14.20
C GLU A 115 -11.54 -10.76 -15.67
N PRO A 116 -10.47 -10.02 -16.02
CA PRO A 116 -10.00 -9.96 -17.40
C PRO A 116 -9.57 -11.35 -17.89
N THR A 117 -9.75 -11.62 -19.18
CA THR A 117 -9.23 -12.85 -19.82
C THR A 117 -7.70 -12.86 -19.87
N ASP A 118 -7.09 -11.68 -19.87
CA ASP A 118 -5.65 -11.53 -19.92
C ASP A 118 -5.03 -11.74 -18.54
N ASN A 119 -3.83 -12.31 -18.51
CA ASN A 119 -3.05 -12.44 -17.27
C ASN A 119 -2.19 -11.21 -16.97
N PHE A 120 -2.27 -10.17 -17.80
CA PHE A 120 -1.40 -9.00 -17.75
C PHE A 120 -2.17 -7.78 -18.23
N VAL A 121 -2.23 -6.72 -17.43
CA VAL A 121 -2.95 -5.48 -17.77
C VAL A 121 -2.07 -4.29 -17.43
N ILE A 122 -2.01 -3.31 -18.34
CA ILE A 122 -1.35 -2.02 -18.12
C ILE A 122 -2.43 -0.98 -17.83
N LEU A 123 -2.32 -0.32 -16.67
CA LEU A 123 -3.12 0.84 -16.31
C LEU A 123 -2.27 2.09 -16.50
N GLU A 124 -2.83 3.10 -17.16
CA GLU A 124 -2.20 4.42 -17.36
C GLU A 124 -3.04 5.54 -16.71
N PRO A 125 -3.19 5.53 -15.37
CA PRO A 125 -4.07 6.46 -14.69
C PRO A 125 -3.57 7.91 -14.80
N GLN A 126 -4.52 8.84 -14.89
CA GLN A 126 -4.29 10.22 -14.46
C GLN A 126 -4.15 10.22 -12.94
N MET A 127 -3.15 10.92 -12.44
CA MET A 127 -2.85 10.98 -11.01
C MET A 127 -3.84 11.91 -10.29
N GLU A 128 -4.39 11.47 -9.14
CA GLU A 128 -5.42 12.21 -8.38
C GLU A 128 -4.84 13.31 -7.45
N GLY A 129 -3.63 13.80 -7.69
CA GLY A 129 -2.98 14.84 -6.90
C GLY A 129 -3.11 16.25 -7.51
N SER A 130 -2.55 17.25 -6.81
CA SER A 130 -2.47 18.63 -7.32
C SER A 130 -1.19 18.89 -8.11
N ALA A 131 -1.24 19.82 -9.06
CA ALA A 131 -0.08 20.35 -9.80
C ALA A 131 1.00 21.00 -8.90
N SER A 132 0.57 21.48 -7.72
CA SER A 132 1.48 22.01 -6.71
C SER A 132 2.33 20.92 -6.06
N ASP A 133 1.76 19.72 -5.91
CA ASP A 133 2.30 18.67 -5.07
C ASP A 133 3.42 17.93 -5.79
N ILE A 134 4.48 17.58 -5.05
CA ILE A 134 5.50 16.66 -5.54
C ILE A 134 5.12 15.28 -5.02
N VAL A 135 4.86 14.34 -5.93
CA VAL A 135 4.48 12.96 -5.57
C VAL A 135 5.61 11.97 -5.82
N GLY A 136 6.65 12.42 -6.52
CA GLY A 136 7.77 11.56 -6.85
C GLY A 136 8.99 12.32 -7.37
N ARG A 137 10.03 11.53 -7.60
CA ARG A 137 11.32 11.98 -8.12
C ARG A 137 11.71 11.11 -9.30
N GLY A 138 12.25 11.74 -10.34
CA GLY A 138 12.79 11.06 -11.50
C GLY A 138 14.25 11.42 -11.74
N TYR A 139 14.97 10.51 -12.38
CA TYR A 139 16.32 10.73 -12.90
C TYR A 139 16.40 10.25 -14.34
N ARG A 140 17.01 11.07 -15.19
CA ARG A 140 17.37 10.76 -16.57
C ARG A 140 18.72 11.41 -16.89
N LYS A 141 19.22 11.21 -18.11
CA LYS A 141 20.55 11.74 -18.53
C LYS A 141 20.70 13.26 -18.30
N SER A 142 19.61 14.03 -18.38
CA SER A 142 19.61 15.48 -18.13
C SER A 142 19.65 15.89 -16.66
N GLY A 143 19.63 14.93 -15.72
CA GLY A 143 19.59 15.18 -14.28
C GLY A 143 18.27 14.74 -13.63
N PHE A 144 18.10 15.17 -12.39
CA PHE A 144 16.92 14.88 -11.61
C PHE A 144 15.76 15.84 -11.91
N PHE A 145 14.54 15.37 -11.72
CA PHE A 145 13.32 16.16 -11.88
C PHE A 145 12.27 15.72 -10.87
N ASN A 146 11.43 16.66 -10.43
CA ASN A 146 10.27 16.35 -9.59
C ASN A 146 9.09 15.94 -10.45
N ILE A 147 8.27 15.02 -9.95
CA ILE A 147 7.04 14.59 -10.62
C ILE A 147 5.85 15.15 -9.85
N LYS A 148 4.93 15.78 -10.58
CA LYS A 148 3.77 16.50 -10.04
C LYS A 148 2.59 15.59 -9.80
N GLY A 149 1.73 15.96 -8.86
CA GLY A 149 0.57 15.16 -8.47
C GLY A 149 -0.54 15.04 -9.51
N ASP A 150 -0.56 15.92 -10.52
CA ASP A 150 -1.53 15.94 -11.63
C ASP A 150 -0.98 15.30 -12.93
N GLY A 151 0.16 14.62 -12.84
CA GLY A 151 0.79 13.94 -13.97
C GLY A 151 0.11 12.60 -14.34
N LYS A 152 0.89 11.73 -14.97
CA LYS A 152 0.47 10.35 -15.29
C LYS A 152 1.26 9.36 -14.45
N ALA A 153 0.70 8.17 -14.32
CA ALA A 153 1.44 7.03 -13.82
C ALA A 153 1.25 5.82 -14.73
N LEU A 154 2.10 4.83 -14.54
CA LEU A 154 1.93 3.50 -15.12
C LEU A 154 1.86 2.50 -13.98
N VAL A 155 0.88 1.61 -14.02
CA VAL A 155 0.73 0.48 -13.09
C VAL A 155 0.56 -0.78 -13.92
N ILE A 156 1.35 -1.82 -13.64
CA ILE A 156 1.23 -3.10 -14.33
C ILE A 156 0.64 -4.12 -13.37
N MET A 157 -0.51 -4.67 -13.76
CA MET A 157 -1.19 -5.74 -13.06
C MET A 157 -0.77 -7.08 -13.68
N LEU A 158 -0.45 -8.07 -12.85
CA LEU A 158 -0.11 -9.42 -13.28
C LEU A 158 -0.93 -10.45 -12.49
N ARG A 159 -1.55 -11.38 -13.20
CA ARG A 159 -2.28 -12.53 -12.63
C ARG A 159 -1.34 -13.72 -12.51
N LYS A 160 -1.23 -14.26 -11.31
CA LYS A 160 -0.45 -15.47 -11.01
C LYS A 160 -1.23 -16.33 -10.04
N ASN A 161 -1.44 -17.61 -10.38
CA ASN A 161 -2.26 -18.53 -9.58
C ASN A 161 -3.64 -17.94 -9.26
N ASP A 162 -4.31 -17.39 -10.28
CA ASP A 162 -5.63 -16.75 -10.17
C ASP A 162 -5.71 -15.58 -9.19
N LYS A 163 -4.57 -14.93 -8.90
CA LYS A 163 -4.49 -13.77 -8.02
C LYS A 163 -3.76 -12.63 -8.72
N TRP A 164 -4.36 -11.45 -8.67
CA TRP A 164 -3.79 -10.22 -9.17
C TRP A 164 -2.85 -9.60 -8.14
N HIS A 165 -1.67 -9.21 -8.61
CA HIS A 165 -0.73 -8.39 -7.86
C HIS A 165 -0.23 -7.26 -8.77
N VAL A 166 0.26 -6.19 -8.16
CA VAL A 166 0.96 -5.15 -8.91
C VAL A 166 2.37 -5.65 -9.20
N LEU A 167 2.67 -5.92 -10.46
CA LEU A 167 4.03 -6.28 -10.88
C LEU A 167 4.98 -5.11 -10.65
N THR A 168 4.55 -3.91 -11.01
CA THR A 168 5.30 -2.66 -10.82
C THR A 168 4.38 -1.46 -11.01
N GLY A 169 4.80 -0.28 -10.57
CA GLY A 169 4.09 0.96 -10.82
C GLY A 169 4.91 2.18 -10.47
N TYR A 170 4.86 3.22 -11.30
CA TYR A 170 5.72 4.39 -11.14
C TYR A 170 5.11 5.68 -11.71
N PRO A 171 5.46 6.84 -11.13
CA PRO A 171 5.00 8.13 -11.61
C PRO A 171 5.80 8.56 -12.84
N GLN A 172 5.19 9.37 -13.71
CA GLN A 172 5.80 9.89 -14.95
C GLN A 172 5.67 11.41 -15.05
#